data_AF-A0A8U0RM87-F1
#
_entry.id   AF-A0A8U0RM87-F1
#
_cell.length_a   1.000
_cell.length_b   1.000
_cell.length_c   1.000
_cell.angle_alpha   90.00
_cell.angle_beta   90.00
_cell.angle_gamma   90.00
#
_symmetry.space_group_name_H-M   'P 1'
#
loop_
_entity.id
_entity.type
_entity.pdbx_description
1 polymer ?
#
loop_
_entity_poly.entity_id
_entity_poly.type
_entity_poly.pdbx_seq_one_letter_code
_entity_poly.pdbx_strand_id
1 'polypeptide(L)'
;MEVAEVESPLNPSCKIMTFRPSMEEFREFNKYLAYMESKGAHRAGLAKVIPPREWKPRQCYDDIDNLLIPAPIQQMVTGQSGLFTQYNIQKKAMTVKEFRQLANSGKYCTPRYLDYEDLERKYWKNLTFVAPIYGADINGSIYDEVLLGL
;
A
#
# COMPACT_ATOMS: atom_id res chain seq x y z
N MET A 1 -31.71 -40.57 3.20
CA MET A 1 -30.40 -39.95 3.47
C MET A 1 -30.24 -38.84 2.46
N GLU A 2 -30.52 -37.60 2.87
CA GLU A 2 -30.18 -36.42 2.06
C GLU A 2 -28.66 -36.27 2.07
N VAL A 3 -28.07 -36.22 0.88
CA VAL A 3 -26.66 -35.90 0.71
C VAL A 3 -26.56 -34.40 0.93
N ALA A 4 -25.89 -33.98 2.00
CA ALA A 4 -25.57 -32.57 2.21
C ALA A 4 -24.72 -32.10 1.02
N GLU A 5 -25.26 -31.19 0.22
CA GLU A 5 -24.49 -30.50 -0.82
C GLU A 5 -23.36 -29.75 -0.12
N VAL A 6 -22.12 -30.21 -0.34
CA VAL A 6 -20.94 -29.49 0.13
C VAL A 6 -20.85 -28.22 -0.71
N GLU A 7 -21.29 -27.09 -0.16
CA GLU A 7 -21.16 -25.79 -0.81
C GLU A 7 -19.71 -25.61 -1.26
N SER A 8 -19.52 -25.46 -2.58
CA SER A 8 -18.21 -25.19 -3.14
C SER A 8 -17.66 -23.90 -2.52
N PRO A 9 -16.42 -23.88 -2.01
CA PRO A 9 -15.95 -22.74 -1.24
C PRO A 9 -15.85 -21.51 -2.13
N LEU A 10 -16.45 -20.40 -1.68
CA LEU A 10 -16.43 -19.11 -2.38
C LEU A 10 -14.99 -18.67 -2.71
N ASN A 11 -14.79 -18.02 -3.85
CA ASN A 11 -13.48 -17.69 -4.43
C ASN A 11 -12.52 -18.90 -4.55
N PRO A 12 -12.90 -19.95 -5.29
CA PRO A 12 -12.10 -21.18 -5.41
C PRO A 12 -10.73 -20.97 -6.07
N SER A 13 -10.59 -19.93 -6.89
CA SER A 13 -9.33 -19.57 -7.57
C SER A 13 -8.43 -18.63 -6.76
N CYS A 14 -8.82 -18.29 -5.52
CA CYS A 14 -8.06 -17.43 -4.60
C CYS A 14 -7.61 -16.10 -5.25
N LYS A 15 -8.45 -15.49 -6.09
CA LYS A 15 -8.13 -14.23 -6.77
C LYS A 15 -8.30 -13.05 -5.80
N ILE A 16 -7.44 -12.06 -5.93
CA ILE A 16 -7.55 -10.77 -5.23
C ILE A 16 -8.88 -10.12 -5.63
N MET A 17 -9.74 -9.85 -4.66
CA MET A 17 -11.05 -9.25 -4.88
C MET A 17 -10.98 -7.73 -4.69
N THR A 18 -11.74 -6.99 -5.50
CA THR A 18 -11.92 -5.53 -5.36
C THR A 18 -13.35 -5.22 -4.96
N PHE A 19 -13.53 -4.52 -3.83
CA PHE A 19 -14.80 -4.10 -3.26
C PHE A 19 -15.02 -2.60 -3.42
N ARG A 20 -16.28 -2.20 -3.59
CA ARG A 20 -16.72 -0.82 -3.81
C ARG A 20 -17.96 -0.54 -2.96
N PRO A 21 -17.82 -0.41 -1.63
CA PRO A 21 -18.97 -0.21 -0.74
C PRO A 21 -19.72 1.08 -1.04
N SER A 22 -21.00 1.11 -0.68
CA SER A 22 -21.72 2.36 -0.44
C SER A 22 -21.25 3.04 0.86
N MET A 23 -21.62 4.30 1.12
CA MET A 23 -21.33 4.93 2.41
C MET A 23 -21.97 4.23 3.61
N GLU A 24 -23.12 3.59 3.42
CA GLU A 24 -23.79 2.81 4.47
C GLU A 24 -22.98 1.56 4.81
N GLU A 25 -22.49 0.85 3.80
CA GLU A 25 -21.67 -0.34 3.97
C GLU A 25 -20.27 0.01 4.53
N PHE A 26 -19.70 1.14 4.09
CA PHE A 26 -18.35 1.57 4.46
C PHE A 26 -18.23 2.08 5.90
N ARG A 27 -19.34 2.54 6.49
CA ARG A 27 -19.36 3.11 7.84
C ARG A 27 -18.88 2.13 8.92
N GLU A 28 -19.20 0.85 8.76
CA GLU A 28 -18.96 -0.17 9.79
C GLU A 28 -17.83 -1.11 9.37
N PHE A 29 -16.59 -0.73 9.68
CA PHE A 29 -15.38 -1.46 9.26
C PHE A 29 -15.44 -2.96 9.59
N ASN A 30 -15.75 -3.32 10.84
CA ASN A 30 -15.77 -4.72 11.28
C ASN A 30 -16.84 -5.54 10.55
N LYS A 31 -18.01 -4.95 10.31
CA LYS A 31 -19.10 -5.59 9.57
C LYS A 31 -18.71 -5.79 8.10
N TYR A 32 -18.08 -4.79 7.49
CA TYR A 32 -17.66 -4.87 6.10
C TYR A 32 -16.50 -5.86 5.90
N LEU A 33 -15.57 -5.96 6.85
CA LEU A 33 -14.53 -6.98 6.86
C LEU A 33 -15.14 -8.39 6.89
N ALA A 34 -16.06 -8.65 7.82
CA ALA A 34 -16.77 -9.93 7.90
C ALA A 34 -17.55 -10.26 6.61
N TYR A 35 -18.17 -9.24 5.99
CA TYR A 35 -18.81 -9.39 4.68
C TYR A 35 -17.81 -9.78 3.58
N MET A 36 -16.64 -9.13 3.50
CA MET A 36 -15.61 -9.47 2.52
C MET A 36 -15.11 -10.91 2.72
N GLU A 37 -14.93 -11.35 3.97
CA GLU A 37 -14.56 -12.72 4.29
C GLU A 37 -15.64 -13.71 3.89
N SER A 38 -16.91 -13.38 4.10
CA SER A 38 -18.06 -14.19 3.67
C SER A 38 -18.17 -14.31 2.15
N LYS A 39 -17.44 -13.51 1.37
CA LYS A 39 -17.30 -13.63 -0.10
C LYS A 39 -16.04 -14.40 -0.52
N GLY A 40 -15.23 -14.87 0.43
CA GLY A 40 -13.99 -15.59 0.17
C GLY A 40 -12.78 -14.71 -0.12
N ALA A 41 -12.82 -13.41 0.23
CA ALA A 41 -11.70 -12.48 -0.05
C ALA A 41 -10.40 -12.87 0.67
N HIS A 42 -10.51 -13.36 1.91
CA HIS A 42 -9.37 -13.77 2.73
C HIS A 42 -8.53 -14.88 2.08
N ARG A 43 -9.12 -15.71 1.20
CA ARG A 43 -8.42 -16.81 0.52
C ARG A 43 -7.31 -16.34 -0.41
N ALA A 44 -7.36 -15.10 -0.88
CA ALA A 44 -6.32 -14.50 -1.70
C ALA A 44 -5.13 -13.94 -0.88
N GLY A 45 -5.28 -13.81 0.45
CA GLY A 45 -4.31 -13.12 1.31
C GLY A 45 -4.26 -11.60 1.15
N LEU A 46 -4.97 -11.04 0.16
CA LEU A 46 -5.07 -9.61 -0.12
C LEU A 46 -6.43 -9.28 -0.74
N ALA A 47 -7.01 -8.16 -0.34
CA ALA A 47 -8.20 -7.58 -0.95
C ALA A 47 -8.03 -6.07 -1.11
N LYS A 48 -8.71 -5.49 -2.11
CA LYS A 48 -8.74 -4.04 -2.35
C LYS A 48 -10.11 -3.48 -2.02
N VAL A 49 -10.19 -2.46 -1.19
CA VAL A 49 -11.42 -1.68 -0.96
C VAL A 49 -11.23 -0.30 -1.58
N ILE A 50 -12.13 0.10 -2.46
CA ILE A 50 -12.16 1.45 -3.02
C ILE A 50 -13.29 2.18 -2.30
N PRO A 51 -12.98 3.17 -1.43
CA PRO A 51 -14.00 3.83 -0.61
C PRO A 51 -14.99 4.62 -1.49
N PRO A 52 -16.16 4.96 -0.95
CA PRO A 52 -17.10 5.88 -1.59
C PRO A 52 -16.43 7.21 -1.94
N ARG A 53 -16.82 7.84 -3.05
CA ARG A 53 -16.14 9.05 -3.60
C ARG A 53 -16.26 10.26 -2.69
N GLU A 54 -17.33 10.32 -1.92
CA GLU A 54 -17.64 11.36 -0.95
C GLU A 54 -16.81 11.25 0.33
N TRP A 55 -16.24 10.08 0.63
CA TRP A 55 -15.40 9.89 1.80
C TRP A 55 -13.97 10.38 1.53
N LYS A 56 -13.48 11.24 2.40
CA LYS A 56 -12.08 11.71 2.41
C LYS A 56 -11.54 11.66 3.83
N PRO A 57 -10.37 11.04 4.06
CA PRO A 57 -9.77 10.96 5.40
C PRO A 57 -9.14 12.29 5.86
N ARG A 58 -8.93 13.22 4.92
CA ARG A 58 -8.31 14.52 5.14
C ARG A 58 -8.80 15.51 4.09
N GLN A 59 -9.01 16.77 4.47
CA GLN A 59 -9.42 17.81 3.51
C GLN A 59 -8.30 18.20 2.51
N CYS A 60 -7.07 18.40 2.99
CA CYS A 60 -5.90 18.69 2.14
C CYS A 60 -4.60 18.15 2.76
N TYR A 61 -3.53 18.05 1.96
CA TYR A 61 -2.22 17.55 2.40
C TYR A 61 -1.12 18.62 2.30
N ASP A 62 -1.47 19.91 2.25
CA ASP A 62 -0.50 20.98 2.02
C ASP A 62 0.45 21.21 3.20
N ASP A 63 0.07 20.75 4.40
CA ASP A 63 0.77 20.94 5.66
C ASP A 63 1.72 19.79 6.03
N ILE A 64 1.76 18.70 5.25
CA ILE A 64 2.57 17.52 5.58
C ILE A 64 4.06 17.72 5.34
N ASP A 65 4.46 18.78 4.63
CA ASP A 65 5.85 19.04 4.24
C ASP A 65 6.81 19.11 5.43
N ASN A 66 6.32 19.62 6.57
CA ASN A 66 7.10 19.78 7.79
C ASN A 66 7.16 18.52 8.67
N LEU A 67 6.41 17.47 8.32
CA LEU A 67 6.45 16.20 9.05
C LEU A 67 7.88 15.63 9.00
N LEU A 68 8.40 15.25 10.17
CA LEU A 68 9.72 14.66 10.30
C LEU A 68 9.66 13.16 10.03
N ILE A 69 10.55 12.65 9.18
CA ILE A 69 10.90 11.24 9.04
C ILE A 69 12.10 10.99 9.95
N PRO A 70 11.94 10.35 11.13
CA PRO A 70 13.01 10.31 12.13
C PRO A 70 14.17 9.40 11.74
N ALA A 71 13.90 8.29 11.06
CA ALA A 71 14.88 7.29 10.67
C ALA A 71 14.62 6.75 9.26
N PRO A 72 14.82 7.55 8.19
CA PRO A 72 14.71 7.06 6.83
C PRO A 72 15.69 5.90 6.61
N ILE A 73 15.28 4.87 5.89
CA ILE A 73 16.11 3.70 5.60
C ILE A 73 16.49 3.65 4.12
N GLN A 74 17.78 3.53 3.83
CA GLN A 74 18.24 3.18 2.49
C GLN A 74 18.18 1.67 2.31
N GLN A 75 17.49 1.22 1.26
CA GLN A 75 17.23 -0.18 0.99
C GLN A 75 18.30 -0.74 0.06
N MET A 76 19.29 -1.42 0.64
CA MET A 76 20.34 -2.07 -0.12
C MET A 76 19.85 -3.45 -0.54
N VAL A 77 19.85 -3.72 -1.84
CA VAL A 77 19.41 -5.00 -2.39
C VAL A 77 20.58 -5.70 -3.06
N THR A 78 20.76 -6.98 -2.73
CA THR A 78 21.71 -7.88 -3.38
C THR A 78 20.99 -9.14 -3.84
N GLY A 79 21.52 -9.80 -4.88
CA GLY A 79 20.90 -10.98 -5.48
C GLY A 79 20.77 -10.85 -6.99
N GLN A 80 20.19 -11.87 -7.61
CA GLN A 80 20.07 -11.98 -9.06
C GLN A 80 19.00 -13.02 -9.45
N SER A 81 18.60 -13.02 -10.72
CA SER A 81 17.67 -14.02 -11.30
C SER A 81 16.35 -14.16 -10.53
N GLY A 82 15.82 -13.05 -10.02
CA GLY A 82 14.55 -13.03 -9.30
C GLY A 82 14.63 -13.35 -7.81
N LEU A 83 15.82 -13.68 -7.28
CA LEU A 83 16.04 -13.95 -5.85
C LEU A 83 16.93 -12.88 -5.24
N PHE A 84 16.41 -12.18 -4.23
CA PHE A 84 17.07 -11.03 -3.64
C PHE A 84 17.01 -11.05 -2.11
N THR A 85 18.00 -10.42 -1.48
CA THR A 85 18.00 -10.08 -0.06
C THR A 85 18.11 -8.57 0.07
N GLN A 86 17.24 -7.98 0.89
CA GLN A 86 17.30 -6.56 1.24
C GLN A 86 17.84 -6.38 2.66
N TYR A 87 18.72 -5.42 2.86
CA TYR A 87 19.10 -4.92 4.18
C TYR A 87 18.96 -3.39 4.23
N ASN A 88 18.72 -2.88 5.43
CA ASN A 88 18.37 -1.48 5.64
C ASN A 88 19.53 -0.72 6.29
N ILE A 89 19.91 0.42 5.70
CA ILE A 89 20.89 1.35 6.29
C ILE A 89 20.16 2.62 6.71
N GLN A 90 20.06 2.87 8.01
CA GLN A 90 19.47 4.08 8.54
C GLN A 90 20.23 5.34 8.07
N LYS A 91 19.48 6.37 7.71
CA LYS A 91 19.96 7.70 7.31
C LYS A 91 19.59 8.74 8.37
N LYS A 92 20.17 9.93 8.23
CA LYS A 92 19.81 11.08 9.05
C LYS A 92 18.35 11.44 8.82
N ALA A 93 17.70 11.92 9.88
CA ALA A 93 16.34 12.43 9.83
C ALA A 93 16.20 13.49 8.73
N MET A 94 15.03 13.54 8.11
CA MET A 94 14.67 14.53 7.10
C MET A 94 13.17 14.80 7.13
N THR A 95 12.77 15.96 6.66
CA THR A 95 11.37 16.34 6.49
C THR A 95 10.77 15.62 5.27
N VAL A 96 9.44 15.50 5.23
CA VAL A 96 8.71 15.02 4.05
C VAL A 96 9.01 15.89 2.82
N LYS A 97 9.20 17.20 3.00
CA LYS A 97 9.61 18.11 1.92
C LYS A 97 10.96 17.71 1.31
N GLU A 98 11.97 17.50 2.14
CA GLU A 98 13.31 17.05 1.69
C GLU A 98 13.22 15.67 1.03
N PHE A 99 12.46 14.74 1.61
CA PHE A 99 12.23 13.42 1.04
C PHE A 99 11.57 13.49 -0.34
N ARG A 100 10.54 14.32 -0.51
CA ARG A 100 9.86 14.54 -1.80
C ARG A 100 10.81 15.12 -2.85
N GLN A 101 11.63 16.10 -2.47
CA GLN A 101 12.65 16.67 -3.36
C GLN A 101 13.66 15.60 -3.80
N LEU A 102 14.06 14.73 -2.88
CA LEU A 102 14.98 13.62 -3.16
C LEU A 102 14.34 12.59 -4.10
N ALA A 103 13.10 12.17 -3.82
CA ALA A 103 12.34 11.22 -4.64
C ALA A 103 12.11 11.74 -6.06
N ASN A 104 11.95 13.05 -6.25
CA ASN A 104 11.75 13.67 -7.56
C ASN A 104 13.05 14.10 -8.26
N SER A 105 14.21 13.93 -7.61
CA SER A 105 15.50 14.21 -8.24
C SER A 105 15.78 13.23 -9.39
N GLY A 106 16.61 13.63 -10.34
CA GLY A 106 16.95 12.78 -11.49
C GLY A 106 17.60 11.43 -11.12
N LYS A 107 18.08 11.26 -9.89
CA LYS A 107 18.65 10.01 -9.39
C LYS A 107 17.60 8.99 -8.93
N TYR A 108 16.47 9.45 -8.39
CA TYR A 108 15.48 8.59 -7.71
C TYR A 108 14.09 8.64 -8.33
N CYS A 109 13.84 9.57 -9.25
CA CYS A 109 12.53 9.71 -9.87
C CYS A 109 12.13 8.46 -10.65
N THR A 110 10.82 8.28 -10.79
CA THR A 110 10.27 7.19 -11.59
C THR A 110 10.80 7.30 -13.03
N PRO A 111 11.39 6.22 -13.60
CA PRO A 111 11.83 6.24 -14.99
C PRO A 111 10.62 6.41 -15.91
N ARG A 112 10.83 6.85 -17.16
CA ARG A 112 9.75 6.84 -18.16
C ARG A 112 9.28 5.41 -18.40
N TYR A 113 7.98 5.18 -18.51
CA TYR A 113 7.39 3.86 -18.76
C TYR A 113 6.13 3.99 -19.62
N LEU A 114 5.72 2.89 -20.26
CA LEU A 114 4.54 2.82 -21.12
C LEU A 114 3.27 2.48 -20.32
N ASP A 115 3.36 1.45 -19.48
CA ASP A 115 2.28 0.90 -18.67
C ASP A 115 2.85 0.26 -17.39
N TYR A 116 1.99 -0.30 -16.55
CA TYR A 116 2.42 -0.93 -15.30
C TYR A 116 3.29 -2.18 -15.50
N GLU A 117 3.12 -2.93 -16.59
CA GLU A 117 3.95 -4.10 -16.87
C GLU A 117 5.38 -3.68 -17.26
N ASP A 118 5.52 -2.60 -18.04
CA ASP A 118 6.81 -2.00 -18.36
C ASP A 118 7.51 -1.45 -17.12
N LEU A 119 6.77 -0.79 -16.23
CA LEU A 119 7.32 -0.30 -14.97
C LEU A 119 7.73 -1.46 -14.04
N GLU A 120 6.95 -2.54 -13.98
CA GLU A 120 7.29 -3.75 -13.23
C GLU A 120 8.55 -4.43 -13.76
N ARG A 121 8.69 -4.57 -15.09
CA ARG A 121 9.93 -5.09 -15.70
C ARG A 121 11.13 -4.22 -15.32
N LYS A 122 10.97 -2.90 -15.34
CA LYS A 122 12.03 -1.95 -14.94
C LYS A 122 12.35 -2.05 -13.44
N TYR A 123 11.36 -2.23 -12.58
CA TYR A 123 11.55 -2.45 -11.15
C TYR A 123 12.46 -3.66 -10.91
N TRP A 124 12.08 -4.84 -11.40
CA TRP A 124 12.84 -6.07 -11.19
C TRP A 124 14.22 -6.05 -11.85
N LYS A 125 14.34 -5.43 -13.03
CA LYS A 125 15.62 -5.31 -13.74
C LYS A 125 16.61 -4.40 -13.02
N ASN A 126 16.12 -3.36 -12.34
CA ASN A 126 16.98 -2.30 -11.80
C ASN A 126 17.15 -2.29 -10.27
N LEU A 127 16.57 -3.27 -9.58
CA LEU A 127 16.48 -3.31 -8.11
C LEU A 127 17.83 -3.16 -7.38
N THR A 128 18.94 -3.58 -8.00
CA THR A 128 20.28 -3.57 -7.39
C THR A 128 21.17 -2.38 -7.79
N PHE A 129 20.72 -1.45 -8.64
CA PHE A 129 21.57 -0.35 -9.11
C PHE A 129 21.60 0.86 -8.16
N VAL A 130 20.44 1.47 -7.95
CA VAL A 130 20.29 2.64 -7.08
C VAL A 130 19.46 2.24 -5.89
N ALA A 131 20.09 2.17 -4.72
CA ALA A 131 19.40 1.85 -3.47
C ALA A 131 18.47 3.01 -3.07
N PRO A 132 17.13 2.82 -3.11
CA PRO A 132 16.16 3.86 -2.77
C PRO A 132 16.14 4.12 -1.26
N ILE A 133 15.50 5.21 -0.86
CA ILE A 133 15.28 5.55 0.55
C ILE A 133 13.78 5.48 0.84
N TYR A 134 13.42 4.90 1.98
CA TYR A 134 12.05 4.74 2.42
C TYR A 134 11.87 5.33 3.84
N GLY A 135 10.87 6.21 4.00
CA GLY A 135 10.45 6.75 5.30
C GLY A 135 9.43 5.83 5.97
N ALA A 136 9.90 4.70 6.50
CA ALA A 136 9.08 3.70 7.16
C ALA A 136 8.85 4.01 8.64
N ASP A 137 7.92 3.29 9.26
CA ASP A 137 7.77 3.16 10.72
C ASP A 137 7.63 4.50 11.47
N ILE A 138 6.97 5.47 10.83
CA ILE A 138 6.68 6.79 11.41
C ILE A 138 5.42 6.67 12.28
N ASN A 139 5.56 6.95 13.58
CA ASN A 139 4.42 7.02 14.48
C ASN A 139 3.56 8.25 14.18
N GLY A 140 2.26 8.04 13.96
CA GLY A 140 1.29 9.12 13.80
C GLY A 140 0.13 8.73 12.88
N SER A 141 -0.85 9.62 12.80
CA SER A 141 -1.93 9.58 11.80
C SER A 141 -2.02 10.93 11.12
N ILE A 142 -2.37 10.93 9.83
CA ILE A 142 -2.66 12.14 9.05
C ILE A 142 -4.16 12.28 8.77
N TYR A 143 -5.01 11.49 9.42
CA TYR A 143 -6.46 11.67 9.37
C TYR A 143 -6.86 12.95 10.11
N ASP A 144 -7.87 13.66 9.62
CA ASP A 144 -8.44 14.80 10.35
C ASP A 144 -9.07 14.33 11.67
N GLU A 145 -8.90 15.07 12.76
CA GLU A 145 -9.39 14.69 14.11
C GLU A 145 -10.90 14.43 14.15
N VAL A 146 -11.67 15.13 13.30
CA VAL A 146 -13.14 15.02 13.22
C VAL A 146 -13.59 13.62 12.77
N LEU A 147 -12.71 12.82 12.14
CA LEU A 147 -13.02 11.46 11.71
C LEU A 147 -12.81 10.39 12.79
N LEU A 148 -12.23 10.75 13.95
CA LEU A 148 -12.02 9.82 15.07
C LEU A 148 -13.25 9.68 15.98
N GLY A 149 -14.36 10.36 15.64
CA GLY A 149 -15.62 10.36 16.40
C GLY A 149 -16.77 9.55 15.79
N LEU A 150 -16.49 8.66 14.84
CA LEU A 150 -17.45 7.68 14.32
C LEU A 150 -17.08 6.28 14.80
#